data_AF-A0A1Y3EE55-F1
#
_entry.id   AF-A0A1Y3EE55-F1
#
_cell.length_a   1.000
_cell.length_b   1.000
_cell.length_c   1.000
_cell.angle_alpha   90.00
_cell.angle_beta   90.00
_cell.angle_gamma   90.00
#
_symmetry.space_group_name_H-M   'P 1'
#
loop_
_entity.id
_entity.type
_entity.pdbx_description
1 polymer ?
#
loop_
_entity_poly.entity_id
_entity_poly.type
_entity_poly.pdbx_seq_one_letter_code
_entity_poly.pdbx_strand_id
1 'polypeptide(L)'
;MLSDYETAQCSLAIYQLLEECHINFLVKGEVISGYKVIMHYSNVEHMEICAYYCRMNWDEERCGAVSFLISERNCTLYKFTHDERAKIRLKKNERFIEIIACYD
;
A
#
# COMPACT_ATOMS: atom_id res chain seq x y z
N MET A 1 -0.29 -4.20 -24.01
CA MET A 1 -0.58 -2.92 -23.35
C MET A 1 0.46 -2.80 -22.24
N LEU A 2 1.50 -1.99 -22.44
CA LEU A 2 2.56 -1.82 -21.44
C LEU A 2 1.94 -1.03 -20.29
N SER A 3 1.95 -1.56 -19.07
CA SER A 3 1.50 -0.78 -17.93
C SER A 3 2.52 0.34 -17.69
N ASP A 4 2.09 1.60 -17.78
CA ASP A 4 2.94 2.79 -17.61
C ASP A 4 3.46 3.00 -16.17
N TYR A 5 3.47 1.95 -15.36
CA TYR A 5 3.96 1.96 -14.00
C TYR A 5 5.14 1.00 -13.83
N GLU A 6 6.08 1.41 -12.99
CA GLU A 6 7.29 0.66 -12.66
C GLU A 6 7.28 0.37 -11.16
N THR A 7 7.51 -0.89 -10.79
CA THR A 7 7.62 -1.31 -9.40
C THR A 7 9.01 -1.87 -9.13
N ALA A 8 9.47 -1.69 -7.89
CA ALA A 8 10.67 -2.33 -7.36
C ALA A 8 10.26 -3.30 -6.25
N GLN A 9 10.73 -4.53 -6.32
CA GLN A 9 10.57 -5.50 -5.25
C GLN A 9 11.55 -5.17 -4.12
N CYS A 10 11.04 -5.03 -2.90
CA CYS A 10 11.82 -4.68 -1.71
C CYS A 10 11.25 -5.41 -0.48
N SER A 11 11.91 -5.26 0.67
CA SER A 11 11.38 -5.67 1.97
C SER A 11 11.11 -4.45 2.86
N LEU A 12 10.11 -4.55 3.72
CA LEU A 12 9.75 -3.56 4.73
C LEU A 12 9.58 -4.25 6.08
N ALA A 13 10.26 -3.74 7.11
CA ALA A 13 10.14 -4.25 8.48
C ALA A 13 8.93 -3.61 9.20
N ILE A 14 8.10 -4.43 9.82
CA ILE A 14 7.02 -4.00 10.71
C ILE A 14 7.45 -4.29 12.16
N TYR A 15 8.15 -3.34 12.76
CA TYR A 15 8.75 -3.51 14.09
C TYR A 15 7.75 -3.84 15.21
N GLN A 16 6.51 -3.37 15.10
CA GLN A 16 5.45 -3.65 16.08
C GLN A 16 5.08 -5.14 16.13
N LEU A 17 5.28 -5.86 15.02
CA LEU A 17 4.96 -7.29 14.89
C LEU A 17 6.22 -8.16 14.84
N LEU A 18 7.40 -7.55 14.70
CA LEU A 18 8.67 -8.25 14.44
C LEU A 18 8.67 -9.02 13.11
N GLU A 19 7.85 -8.57 12.13
CA GLU A 19 7.74 -9.18 10.81
C GLU A 19 8.58 -8.43 9.76
N GLU A 20 9.08 -9.16 8.76
CA GLU A 20 9.53 -8.60 7.48
C GLU A 20 8.50 -8.92 6.38
N CYS A 21 8.05 -7.88 5.67
CA CYS A 21 7.13 -8.00 4.57
C CYS A 21 7.83 -7.77 3.23
N HIS A 22 7.68 -8.70 2.29
CA HIS A 22 8.03 -8.49 0.90
C HIS A 22 6.96 -7.64 0.22
N ILE A 23 7.41 -6.59 -0.46
CA ILE A 23 6.54 -5.58 -1.04
C ILE A 23 6.94 -5.28 -2.49
N ASN A 24 5.96 -4.84 -3.27
CA ASN A 24 6.20 -4.12 -4.52
C ASN A 24 6.02 -2.62 -4.26
N PHE A 25 7.10 -1.86 -4.34
CA PHE A 25 7.07 -0.41 -4.22
C PHE A 25 6.88 0.25 -5.58
N LEU A 26 5.91 1.15 -5.70
CA LEU A 26 5.67 1.90 -6.94
C LEU A 26 6.73 2.98 -7.13
N VAL A 27 7.63 2.78 -8.09
CA VAL A 27 8.71 3.71 -8.45
C VAL A 27 8.21 4.80 -9.37
N LYS A 28 7.40 4.43 -10.36
CA LYS A 28 6.85 5.34 -11.37
C LYS A 28 5.40 4.98 -11.67
N GLY A 29 4.58 6.01 -11.90
CA GLY A 29 3.16 5.87 -12.20
C GLY A 29 2.31 6.62 -11.17
N GLU A 30 1.22 7.22 -11.63
CA GLU A 30 0.29 7.98 -10.79
C GLU A 30 -1.09 7.32 -10.71
N VAL A 31 -1.32 6.23 -11.46
CA VAL A 31 -2.61 5.55 -11.52
C VAL A 31 -2.39 4.08 -11.23
N ILE A 32 -3.05 3.60 -10.17
CA ILE A 32 -3.13 2.19 -9.81
C ILE A 32 -4.54 1.68 -10.11
N SER A 33 -4.66 0.38 -10.38
CA SER A 33 -5.93 -0.27 -10.73
C SER A 33 -6.09 -1.61 -10.04
N GLY A 34 -7.32 -2.12 -9.94
CA GLY A 34 -7.58 -3.42 -9.30
C GLY A 34 -7.64 -3.35 -7.77
N TYR A 35 -7.77 -2.15 -7.21
CA TYR A 35 -7.82 -1.89 -5.77
C TYR A 35 -9.08 -1.14 -5.38
N LYS A 36 -9.55 -1.40 -4.16
CA LYS A 36 -10.62 -0.64 -3.51
C LYS A 36 -10.16 -0.16 -2.14
N VAL A 37 -10.44 1.11 -1.85
CA VAL A 37 -10.23 1.71 -0.53
C VAL A 37 -11.07 0.98 0.52
N ILE A 38 -10.46 0.64 1.65
CA ILE A 38 -11.16 0.07 2.81
C ILE A 38 -11.11 1.00 4.03
N MET A 39 -10.02 1.74 4.24
CA MET A 39 -9.85 2.57 5.42
C MET A 39 -8.88 3.72 5.20
N HIS A 40 -9.03 4.78 5.98
CA HIS A 40 -8.11 5.91 6.04
C HIS A 40 -7.65 6.18 7.48
N TYR A 41 -6.37 6.48 7.64
CA TYR A 41 -5.79 6.96 8.89
C TYR A 41 -5.08 8.28 8.65
N SER A 42 -5.25 9.23 9.57
CA SER A 42 -4.59 10.53 9.54
C SER A 42 -3.53 10.63 10.63
N ASN A 43 -2.63 11.61 10.51
CA ASN A 43 -1.50 11.83 11.43
C ASN A 43 -0.52 10.67 11.53
N VAL A 44 -0.43 9.84 10.49
CA VAL A 44 0.51 8.71 10.42
C VAL A 44 1.92 9.24 10.18
N GLU A 45 2.89 8.75 10.93
CA GLU A 45 4.25 9.30 10.90
C GLU A 45 5.05 8.81 9.69
N HIS A 46 4.99 7.51 9.42
CA HIS A 46 5.76 6.87 8.36
C HIS A 46 4.98 5.75 7.66
N MET A 47 5.49 5.31 6.50
CA MET A 47 4.83 4.33 5.64
C MET A 47 4.76 2.93 6.28
N GLU A 48 5.70 2.60 7.15
CA GLU A 48 5.75 1.36 7.90
C GLU A 48 4.55 1.21 8.83
N ILE A 49 4.04 2.33 9.37
CA ILE A 49 2.82 2.32 10.18
C ILE A 49 1.58 2.02 9.31
N CYS A 50 1.58 2.48 8.05
CA CYS A 50 0.54 2.05 7.11
C CYS A 50 0.56 0.55 6.88
N ALA A 51 1.76 -0.01 6.65
CA ALA A 51 1.93 -1.45 6.47
C ALA A 51 1.46 -2.23 7.71
N TYR A 52 1.79 -1.74 8.92
CA TYR A 52 1.26 -2.28 10.18
C TYR A 52 -0.27 -2.30 10.21
N TYR A 53 -0.94 -1.17 9.90
CA TYR A 53 -2.41 -1.15 9.87
C TYR A 53 -2.99 -2.10 8.83
N CYS A 54 -2.35 -2.23 7.67
CA CYS A 54 -2.77 -3.20 6.67
C CYS A 54 -2.61 -4.63 7.17
N ARG A 55 -1.50 -4.94 7.84
CA ARG A 55 -1.22 -6.25 8.40
C ARG A 55 -2.22 -6.65 9.48
N MET A 56 -2.61 -5.71 10.34
CA MET A 56 -3.70 -5.90 11.31
C MET A 56 -5.06 -6.18 10.64
N ASN A 57 -5.24 -5.79 9.38
CA ASN A 57 -6.47 -5.96 8.60
C ASN A 57 -6.27 -6.96 7.43
N TRP A 58 -5.24 -7.80 7.50
CA TRP A 58 -4.84 -8.70 6.41
C TRP A 58 -5.89 -9.78 6.15
N ASP A 59 -6.37 -10.46 7.18
CA ASP A 59 -7.31 -11.58 7.01
C ASP A 59 -8.77 -11.10 6.91
N GLU A 60 -9.18 -10.20 7.80
CA GLU A 60 -10.57 -9.80 7.98
C GLU A 60 -11.06 -8.91 6.82
N GLU A 61 -10.27 -7.90 6.44
CA GLU A 61 -10.60 -6.97 5.36
C GLU A 61 -9.84 -7.24 4.06
N ARG A 62 -8.99 -8.29 4.04
CA ARG A 62 -8.14 -8.63 2.88
C ARG A 62 -7.28 -7.47 2.42
N CYS A 63 -6.74 -6.71 3.37
CA CYS A 63 -5.82 -5.62 3.03
C CYS A 63 -4.58 -6.19 2.35
N GLY A 64 -4.22 -5.64 1.19
CA GLY A 64 -3.08 -6.09 0.39
C GLY A 64 -2.20 -4.95 -0.13
N ALA A 65 -2.59 -3.70 0.08
CA ALA A 65 -1.79 -2.55 -0.34
C ALA A 65 -2.10 -1.31 0.48
N VAL A 66 -1.16 -0.38 0.50
CA VAL A 66 -1.32 0.92 1.19
C VAL A 66 -0.76 2.06 0.36
N SER A 67 -1.29 3.26 0.59
CA SER A 67 -0.67 4.50 0.16
C SER A 67 -0.40 5.42 1.35
N PHE A 68 0.71 6.15 1.29
CA PHE A 68 1.10 7.14 2.28
C PHE A 68 1.36 8.48 1.60
N LEU A 69 0.50 9.45 1.86
CA LEU A 69 0.62 10.82 1.38
C LEU A 69 1.44 11.65 2.34
N ILE A 70 2.70 11.90 1.97
CA ILE A 70 3.71 12.51 2.85
C ILE A 70 3.28 13.91 3.33
N SER A 71 2.69 14.74 2.46
CA SER A 71 2.33 16.13 2.83
C SER A 71 1.20 16.22 3.85
N GLU A 72 0.27 15.26 3.83
CA GLU A 72 -0.89 15.25 4.73
C GLU A 72 -0.72 14.26 5.88
N ARG A 73 0.36 13.46 5.88
CA ARG A 73 0.56 12.37 6.83
C ARG A 73 -0.63 11.42 6.87
N ASN A 74 -1.19 11.15 5.69
CA ASN A 74 -2.40 10.37 5.50
C ASN A 74 -2.07 9.01 4.91
N CYS A 75 -2.70 8.01 5.48
CA CYS A 75 -2.57 6.61 5.10
C CYS A 75 -3.90 6.12 4.53
N THR A 76 -3.85 5.40 3.41
CA THR A 76 -5.02 4.71 2.86
C THR A 76 -4.72 3.23 2.74
N LEU A 77 -5.63 2.41 3.22
CA LEU A 77 -5.58 0.96 3.08
C LEU A 77 -6.44 0.52 1.89
N TYR A 78 -5.95 -0.48 1.17
CA TYR A 78 -6.62 -1.03 -0.01
C TYR A 78 -6.72 -2.55 0.06
N LYS A 79 -7.83 -3.08 -0.44
CA LYS A 79 -7.96 -4.50 -0.78
C LYS A 79 -7.93 -4.72 -2.27
N PHE A 80 -7.38 -5.86 -2.68
CA PHE A 80 -7.35 -6.27 -4.08
C PHE A 80 -8.74 -6.72 -4.53
N THR A 81 -9.20 -6.27 -5.69
CA THR A 81 -10.52 -6.60 -6.25
C THR A 81 -10.48 -7.22 -7.63
N HIS A 82 -9.32 -7.32 -8.28
CA HIS A 82 -9.15 -7.72 -9.68
C HIS A 82 -9.94 -6.85 -10.70
N ASP A 83 -10.64 -5.79 -10.26
CA ASP A 83 -11.40 -4.91 -11.17
C ASP A 83 -10.50 -3.78 -11.69
N GLU A 84 -9.88 -4.00 -12.84
CA GLU A 84 -8.99 -3.03 -13.48
C GLU A 84 -9.70 -1.75 -13.95
N ARG A 85 -11.03 -1.72 -13.92
CA ARG A 85 -11.81 -0.50 -14.23
C ARG A 85 -11.75 0.51 -13.10
N ALA A 86 -11.56 0.05 -11.86
CA ALA A 86 -11.37 0.93 -10.71
C ALA A 86 -9.96 1.52 -10.77
N LYS A 87 -9.86 2.78 -11.22
CA LYS A 87 -8.60 3.54 -11.28
C LYS A 87 -8.52 4.51 -10.12
N ILE A 88 -7.45 4.42 -9.35
CA ILE A 88 -7.12 5.36 -8.28
C ILE A 88 -5.94 6.19 -8.73
N ARG A 89 -6.11 7.52 -8.69
CA ARG A 89 -5.04 8.46 -9.01
C ARG A 89 -4.36 8.90 -7.73
N LEU A 90 -3.07 8.59 -7.61
CA LEU A 90 -2.21 9.00 -6.52
C LEU A 90 -1.90 10.50 -6.63
N LYS A 91 -1.79 11.17 -5.48
CA LYS A 91 -1.37 12.56 -5.37
C LYS A 91 0.16 12.70 -5.46
N LYS A 92 0.63 13.94 -5.59
CA LYS A 92 2.03 14.31 -5.93
C LYS A 92 3.15 13.73 -5.04
N ASN A 93 2.93 13.19 -3.88
CA ASN A 93 4.00 12.72 -2.99
C ASN A 93 3.43 11.59 -2.15
N GLU A 94 2.53 10.87 -2.80
CA GLU A 94 1.87 9.70 -2.30
C GLU A 94 2.67 8.50 -2.75
N ARG A 95 3.18 7.75 -1.77
CA ARG A 95 3.90 6.51 -2.01
C ARG A 95 2.90 5.36 -1.93
N PHE A 96 3.05 4.37 -2.79
CA PHE A 96 2.20 3.19 -2.81
C PHE A 96 3.06 1.94 -2.71
N ILE A 97 2.62 1.00 -1.87
CA ILE A 97 3.17 -0.35 -1.81
C ILE A 97 2.04 -1.37 -1.88
N GLU A 98 2.31 -2.45 -2.58
CA GLU A 98 1.56 -3.70 -2.48
C GLU A 98 2.35 -4.64 -1.56
N ILE A 99 1.67 -5.28 -0.63
CA ILE A 99 2.26 -6.23 0.30
C ILE A 99 1.98 -7.64 -0.22
N ILE A 100 3.04 -8.40 -0.47
CA ILE A 100 2.96 -9.72 -1.13
C ILE A 100 2.88 -10.83 -0.10
N ALA A 101 3.75 -10.78 0.89
CA ALA A 101 3.81 -11.73 1.99
C ALA A 101 4.58 -11.12 3.15
N CYS A 102 4.28 -11.56 4.37
CA CYS A 102 5.01 -11.20 5.59
C CYS A 102 5.45 -12.47 6.31
N TYR A 103 6.60 -12.40 6.96
CA TYR A 103 7.24 -13.50 7.66
C TYR A 103 7.78 -13.04 9.02
N ASP A 104 7.67 -13.90 10.03
CA ASP A 104 8.26 -13.75 11.37
C ASP A 104 9.72 -14.24 11.42
#